data_AF-A0A6X6HBJ9-F1
#
_entry.id   AF-A0A6X6HBJ9-F1
#
_cell.length_a   1.000
_cell.length_b   1.000
_cell.length_c   1.000
_cell.angle_alpha   90.00
_cell.angle_beta   90.00
_cell.angle_gamma   90.00
#
_symmetry.space_group_name_H-M   'P 1'
#
loop_
_entity.id
_entity.type
_entity.pdbx_description
1 polymer ?
#
loop_
_entity_poly.entity_id
_entity_poly.type
_entity_poly.pdbx_seq_one_letter_code
_entity_poly.pdbx_strand_id
1 'polypeptide(L)' 'MAYSKKIAEEIRKLYASSPLGFSEYTLEQYSQQDVADTVNEMHAIDQEKIQETEIDYTGTARITFNK' A
#
# COMPACT_ATOMS: atom_id res chain seq x y z
N MET A 1 10.00 -7.12 -10.80
CA MET A 1 9.76 -6.56 -9.46
C MET A 1 10.18 -5.10 -9.56
N ALA A 2 9.22 -4.22 -9.83
CA ALA A 2 9.53 -2.84 -10.14
C ALA A 2 8.73 -1.94 -9.19
N TYR A 3 9.42 -1.41 -8.20
CA TYR A 3 8.98 -0.27 -7.42
C TYR A 3 8.47 0.84 -8.34
N SER A 4 7.23 1.27 -8.13
CA SER A 4 6.66 2.39 -8.88
C SER A 4 6.60 3.62 -8.01
N LYS A 5 7.47 4.61 -8.29
CA LYS A 5 7.46 5.92 -7.61
C LYS A 5 6.07 6.58 -7.61
N LYS A 6 5.29 6.39 -8.68
CA LYS A 6 3.93 6.93 -8.80
C LYS A 6 2.97 6.29 -7.78
N ILE A 7 3.06 4.97 -7.61
CA ILE A 7 2.25 4.23 -6.64
C ILE A 7 2.66 4.64 -5.21
N ALA A 8 3.96 4.76 -4.95
CA ALA A 8 4.45 5.20 -3.64
C ALA A 8 3.96 6.62 -3.28
N GLU A 9 3.89 7.54 -4.24
CA GLU A 9 3.30 8.87 -4.03
C GLU A 9 1.80 8.83 -3.72
N GLU A 10 1.04 7.99 -4.43
CA GLU A 10 -0.38 7.74 -4.14
C GLU A 10 -0.60 7.16 -2.74
N ILE A 11 0.17 6.14 -2.36
CA ILE A 11 0.14 5.52 -1.02
C ILE A 11 0.43 6.57 0.06
N ARG A 12 1.43 7.44 -0.15
CA ARG A 12 1.74 8.53 0.79
C ARG A 12 0.61 9.54 0.92
N LYS A 13 -0.07 9.88 -0.19
CA LYS A 13 -1.25 10.76 -0.16
C LYS A 13 -2.39 10.10 0.60
N LEU A 14 -2.65 8.81 0.37
CA LEU A 14 -3.66 8.05 1.09
C LEU A 14 -3.37 8.02 2.59
N TYR A 15 -2.12 7.76 2.99
CA TYR A 15 -1.69 7.80 4.39
C TYR A 15 -1.84 9.20 5.04
N ALA A 16 -1.53 10.26 4.29
CA ALA A 16 -1.72 11.63 4.77
C ALA A 16 -3.21 11.91 5.04
N SER A 17 -4.10 11.43 4.16
CA SER A 17 -5.55 11.56 4.29
C SER A 17 -6.22 10.57 5.24
N SER A 18 -5.53 9.49 5.64
CA SER A 18 -6.14 8.45 6.44
C SER A 18 -6.42 8.94 7.87
N PRO A 19 -7.55 8.52 8.48
CA PRO A 19 -7.84 8.80 9.87
C PRO A 19 -6.82 8.12 10.80
N LEU A 20 -6.83 8.52 12.08
CA LEU A 20 -6.05 7.85 13.12
C LEU A 20 -6.57 6.43 13.33
N GLY A 21 -5.67 5.47 13.58
CA GLY A 21 -5.96 4.05 13.72
C GLY A 21 -5.77 3.26 12.43
N PHE A 22 -6.48 2.14 12.33
CA PHE A 22 -6.39 1.23 11.19
C PHE A 22 -7.25 1.70 10.03
N SER A 23 -6.66 1.79 8.85
CA SER A 23 -7.37 2.13 7.61
C SER A 23 -6.92 1.22 6.49
N GLU A 24 -7.87 0.73 5.69
CA GLU A 24 -7.62 -0.12 4.53
C GLU A 24 -8.04 0.61 3.24
N TYR A 25 -7.19 0.53 2.23
CA TYR A 25 -7.41 1.14 0.91
C TYR A 25 -7.03 0.17 -0.20
N THR A 26 -7.58 0.42 -1.39
CA THR A 26 -7.23 -0.32 -2.61
C THR A 26 -6.89 0.67 -3.73
N LEU A 27 -5.98 0.28 -4.61
CA LEU A 27 -5.54 1.07 -5.75
C LEU A 27 -5.85 0.32 -7.06
N GLU A 28 -7.13 0.22 -7.40
CA GLU A 28 -7.65 -0.58 -8.54
C GLU A 28 -7.12 -0.11 -9.90
N GLN A 29 -6.77 1.17 -10.02
CA GLN A 29 -6.23 1.78 -11.23
C GLN A 29 -4.79 1.34 -11.58
N TYR A 30 -4.11 0.63 -10.67
CA TYR A 30 -2.76 0.12 -10.86
C TYR A 30 -2.72 -1.41 -10.91
N SER A 31 -1.63 -1.95 -11.44
CA SER A 31 -1.34 -3.38 -11.34
C SER A 31 -1.24 -3.77 -9.87
N GLN A 32 -2.03 -4.76 -9.44
CA GLN A 32 -2.05 -5.21 -8.04
C GLN A 32 -0.71 -5.83 -7.62
N GLN A 33 0.05 -6.38 -8.57
CA GLN A 33 1.42 -6.82 -8.33
C GLN A 33 2.35 -5.64 -8.04
N ASP A 34 2.25 -4.55 -8.81
CA ASP A 34 3.09 -3.37 -8.58
C ASP A 34 2.70 -2.66 -7.27
N VAL A 35 1.41 -2.68 -6.91
CA VAL A 35 0.91 -2.19 -5.63
C VAL A 35 1.49 -3.03 -4.49
N ALA A 36 1.37 -4.35 -4.54
CA ALA A 36 1.93 -5.24 -3.51
C ALA A 36 3.45 -5.08 -3.36
N ASP A 37 4.19 -5.09 -4.47
CA ASP A 37 5.64 -4.88 -4.48
C ASP A 37 5.99 -3.53 -3.82
N THR A 38 5.27 -2.45 -4.18
CA THR A 38 5.54 -1.10 -3.65
C THR A 38 5.17 -0.98 -2.17
N VAL A 39 4.03 -1.54 -1.74
CA VAL A 39 3.62 -1.55 -0.34
C VAL A 39 4.63 -2.30 0.52
N ASN A 40 5.10 -3.46 0.06
CA ASN A 40 6.09 -4.26 0.78
C ASN A 40 7.45 -3.56 0.88
N GLU A 41 7.85 -2.83 -0.16
CA GLU A 41 9.05 -2.00 -0.10
C GLU A 41 8.88 -0.81 0.86
N MET A 42 7.70 -0.19 0.91
CA MET A 42 7.40 0.86 1.87
C MET A 42 7.31 0.33 3.31
N HIS A 43 6.75 -0.86 3.51
CA HIS A 43 6.75 -1.56 4.80
C HIS A 43 8.17 -1.80 5.28
N ALA A 44 9.09 -2.23 4.40
CA ALA A 44 10.49 -2.43 4.76
C ALA A 44 11.20 -1.15 5.26
N ILE A 45 10.69 0.04 4.89
CA ILE A 45 11.21 1.34 5.34
C ILE A 45 10.50 1.81 6.62
N ASP A 46 9.18 1.65 6.70
CA ASP A 46 8.30 2.17 7.76
C ASP A 46 7.31 1.09 8.24
N GLN A 47 7.82 0.07 8.92
CA GLN A 47 7.05 -1.11 9.35
C GLN A 47 5.88 -0.80 10.29
N GLU A 48 5.97 0.30 11.04
CA GLU A 48 4.93 0.70 12.00
C GLU A 48 3.72 1.37 11.34
N LYS A 49 3.92 1.99 10.17
CA LYS A 49 2.90 2.84 9.50
C LYS A 49 2.12 2.11 8.42
N ILE A 50 2.79 1.19 7.73
CA ILE A 50 2.26 0.44 6.59
C ILE A 50 2.46 -1.03 6.90
N GLN A 51 1.43 -1.85 6.72
CA GLN A 51 1.58 -3.30 6.80
C GLN A 51 1.94 -3.88 5.44
N GLU A 52 2.68 -4.98 5.46
CA GLU A 52 2.90 -5.78 4.26
C GLU A 52 1.58 -6.27 3.68
N THR A 53 1.57 -6.49 2.38
CA THR A 53 0.39 -6.96 1.67
C THR A 53 0.75 -7.94 0.57
N GLU A 54 -0.21 -8.79 0.26
CA GLU A 54 -0.16 -9.74 -0.84
C GLU A 54 -1.43 -9.62 -1.67
N ILE A 55 -1.38 -10.14 -2.89
CA ILE A 55 -2.57 -10.21 -3.74
C ILE A 55 -3.49 -11.27 -3.15
N ASP A 56 -4.66 -10.86 -2.68
CA ASP A 56 -5.63 -11.77 -2.11
C ASP A 56 -6.29 -12.66 -3.19
N TYR A 57 -7.12 -13.61 -2.77
CA TYR A 57 -7.84 -14.51 -3.68
C TYR A 57 -8.81 -13.76 -4.63
N THR A 58 -9.13 -12.49 -4.37
CA THR A 58 -9.92 -11.64 -5.26
C THR A 58 -9.07 -10.95 -6.32
N GLY A 59 -7.75 -11.13 -6.27
CA GLY A 59 -6.81 -10.48 -7.17
C GLY A 59 -6.46 -9.05 -6.75
N THR A 60 -6.70 -8.67 -5.49
CA THR A 60 -6.55 -7.29 -5.01
C THR A 60 -5.43 -7.18 -3.98
N ALA A 61 -4.60 -6.15 -4.10
CA ALA A 61 -3.59 -5.80 -3.10
C ALA A 61 -4.17 -4.73 -2.15
N ARG A 62 -4.35 -5.09 -0.88
CA ARG A 62 -4.91 -4.18 0.13
C ARG A 62 -3.82 -3.39 0.83
N ILE A 63 -4.02 -2.09 0.95
CA ILE A 63 -3.06 -1.19 1.55
C ILE A 63 -3.56 -0.87 2.95
N THR A 64 -2.90 -1.43 3.96
CA THR A 64 -3.29 -1.24 5.36
C THR A 64 -2.34 -0.26 6.02
N PHE A 65 -2.92 0.82 6.54
CA PHE A 65 -2.21 1.81 7.33
C PHE A 65 -2.53 1.68 8.82
N ASN A 66 -1.53 1.97 9.65
CA ASN A 66 -1.65 2.10 11.08
C ASN A 66 -1.09 3.47 11.48
N LYS A 67 -1.95 4.40 11.90
CA LYS A 67 -1.61 5.80 12.17
C LYS A 67 -1.90 6.22 13.59
#